data_AF-A0A9N9DFE7-F1
#
_entry.id   AF-A0A9N9DFE7-F1
#
_cell.length_a   1.000
_cell.length_b   1.000
_cell.length_c   1.000
_cell.angle_alpha   90.00
_cell.angle_beta   90.00
_cell.angle_gamma   90.00
#
_symmetry.space_group_name_H-M   'P 1'
#
loop_
_entity.id
_entity.type
_entity.pdbx_description
1 polymer ?
#
loop_
_entity_poly.entity_id
_entity_poly.type
_entity_poly.pdbx_seq_one_letter_code
_entity_poly.pdbx_strand_id
1 'polypeptide(L)'
;MASSKTLDGSSTIIELEERKLDPTCNDENRQHHQLQFPQKTTLNIDGVVNPEMLHAHLTLLTKFKELEQSDQEMDDRYLLRAEQRYIAWINLLNDKNFPKEEMPIPPLDVCLIWHAHCLSPLRYYEDMLRLHDPQAHNYSFPLARLARHLDEYSQQIWHEYTKKPWVLELNDDSPFDFKCPLCNKIGQISPDIYVKAMRTNNCDIKCNICSRQYMSEFLSVSRFVKDILTYRNDPKKLIGGTIVDLRNGTVSKPNAEKDCNLLFSSPGITISTSTVYTWKEINTKVKNHTDNLKTSLKLKDVRNGIIKRIIFAYMDIPAPFSIDLVSAVKRQRDFTNKMVDNSWINCMTVQSNAVERYHKFINLQKDYARTLFVPTLDIDLAWHTHMLHPSLYRNFTNKHMGRMINHDDTLAKKT
;
A
#
# COMPACT_ATOMS: atom_id res chain seq x y z
N MET A 1 -10.92 29.79 0.35
CA MET A 1 -10.03 30.33 1.41
C MET A 1 -9.40 29.14 2.13
N ALA A 2 -8.62 29.33 3.19
CA ALA A 2 -8.04 28.25 3.96
C ALA A 2 -8.53 28.35 5.41
N SER A 3 -9.00 27.24 5.98
CA SER A 3 -9.45 27.17 7.37
C SER A 3 -8.39 26.49 8.23
N SER A 4 -8.10 27.04 9.40
CA SER A 4 -7.04 26.57 10.31
C SER A 4 -7.64 26.08 11.63
N LYS A 5 -7.29 24.85 12.04
CA LYS A 5 -7.57 24.32 13.38
C LYS A 5 -6.26 23.95 14.08
N THR A 6 -6.09 24.37 15.32
CA THR A 6 -4.94 24.02 16.18
C THR A 6 -5.27 22.81 17.03
N LEU A 7 -4.47 21.76 16.96
CA LEU A 7 -4.47 20.66 17.93
C LEU A 7 -3.22 20.76 18.81
N ASP A 8 -3.44 20.56 20.10
CA ASP A 8 -2.50 20.56 21.22
C ASP A 8 -1.01 20.75 20.87
N GLY A 9 -0.52 21.98 21.09
CA GLY A 9 0.87 22.32 21.37
C GLY A 9 1.94 22.22 20.26
N SER A 10 1.71 21.60 19.09
CA SER A 10 2.80 21.54 18.08
C SER A 10 2.42 21.22 16.63
N SER A 11 1.13 21.18 16.24
CA SER A 11 0.75 20.90 14.85
C SER A 11 -0.49 21.68 14.40
N THR A 12 -0.38 22.41 13.30
CA THR A 12 -1.48 23.14 12.65
C THR A 12 -1.96 22.35 11.43
N ILE A 13 -3.27 22.14 11.34
CA ILE A 13 -3.91 21.55 10.16
C ILE A 13 -4.55 22.68 9.35
N ILE A 14 -4.21 22.74 8.06
CA ILE A 14 -4.82 23.67 7.11
C ILE A 14 -5.61 22.87 6.09
N GLU A 15 -6.93 23.08 6.10
CA GLU A 15 -7.83 22.56 5.07
C GLU A 15 -7.95 23.60 3.95
N LEU A 16 -7.67 23.18 2.72
CA LEU A 16 -7.86 24.00 1.53
C LEU A 16 -9.32 23.91 1.10
N GLU A 17 -10.02 25.04 0.98
CA GLU A 17 -11.42 25.03 0.52
C GLU A 17 -11.52 24.87 -0.99
N GLU A 18 -12.51 24.10 -1.43
CA GLU A 18 -12.87 23.96 -2.84
C GLU A 18 -13.43 25.27 -3.40
N ARG A 19 -12.73 25.87 -4.36
CA ARG A 19 -13.31 26.93 -5.19
C ARG A 19 -14.07 26.25 -6.32
N LYS A 20 -15.39 26.11 -6.19
CA LYS A 20 -16.25 25.64 -7.29
C LYS A 20 -16.12 26.63 -8.45
N LEU A 21 -15.40 26.23 -9.49
CA LEU A 21 -15.48 26.89 -10.79
C LEU A 21 -16.86 26.54 -11.36
N ASP A 22 -17.55 27.53 -11.93
CA ASP A 22 -18.83 27.34 -12.62
C ASP A 22 -18.63 26.36 -13.78
N PRO A 23 -19.17 25.13 -13.70
CA PRO A 23 -18.96 24.13 -14.73
C PRO A 23 -19.97 24.39 -15.85
N THR A 24 -19.69 25.36 -16.72
CA THR A 24 -20.39 25.43 -18.01
C THR A 24 -19.86 24.31 -18.91
N CYS A 25 -20.29 23.09 -18.63
CA CYS A 25 -20.13 21.93 -19.50
C CYS A 25 -21.46 21.67 -20.22
N ASN A 26 -21.89 22.64 -21.04
CA ASN A 26 -22.98 22.43 -21.99
C ASN A 26 -22.34 22.23 -23.37
N ASP A 27 -22.24 20.97 -23.77
CA ASP A 27 -21.77 20.57 -25.10
C ASP A 27 -22.95 20.46 -26.10
N GLU A 28 -23.90 21.39 -26.04
CA GLU A 28 -24.97 21.50 -27.02
C GLU A 28 -25.20 22.97 -27.41
N ASN A 29 -24.98 23.25 -28.70
CA ASN A 29 -25.18 24.51 -29.43
C ASN A 29 -24.19 25.67 -29.18
N ARG A 30 -23.25 25.87 -30.13
CA ARG A 30 -23.08 27.18 -30.79
C ARG A 30 -22.35 27.10 -32.12
N GLN A 31 -23.06 27.56 -33.14
CA GLN A 31 -22.59 27.91 -34.48
C GLN A 31 -21.40 28.87 -34.43
N HIS A 32 -20.52 28.71 -35.42
CA HIS A 32 -19.49 29.64 -35.92
C HIS A 32 -19.32 30.97 -35.18
N HIS A 33 -18.31 31.05 -34.32
CA HIS A 33 -17.37 32.19 -34.27
C HIS A 33 -16.05 31.70 -33.66
N GLN A 34 -15.00 31.70 -34.48
CA GLN A 34 -13.63 31.39 -34.06
C GLN A 34 -13.11 32.50 -33.15
N LEU A 35 -13.22 32.31 -31.83
CA LEU A 35 -12.31 32.93 -30.88
C LEU A 35 -11.20 31.92 -30.61
N GLN A 36 -10.02 32.15 -31.21
CA GLN A 36 -8.81 31.41 -30.89
C GLN A 36 -8.39 31.76 -29.46
N PHE A 37 -8.78 30.94 -28.50
CA PHE A 37 -8.11 30.90 -27.19
C PHE A 37 -6.73 30.27 -27.38
N PRO A 38 -5.66 30.84 -26.81
CA PRO A 38 -4.32 30.25 -26.92
C PRO A 38 -4.37 28.83 -26.34
N GLN A 39 -3.90 27.84 -27.13
CA GLN A 39 -3.73 26.46 -26.68
C GLN A 39 -2.78 26.45 -25.48
N LYS A 40 -3.35 26.52 -24.28
CA LYS A 40 -2.60 26.41 -23.03
C LYS A 40 -2.00 25.01 -23.02
N THR A 41 -0.68 24.90 -23.12
CA THR A 41 0.02 23.62 -23.05
C THR A 41 -0.36 22.96 -21.74
N THR A 42 -1.13 21.88 -21.80
CA THR A 42 -1.60 21.17 -20.61
C THR A 42 -0.39 20.68 -19.82
N LEU A 43 -0.27 21.09 -18.55
CA LEU A 43 0.80 20.63 -17.69
C LEU A 43 0.77 19.10 -17.60
N ASN A 44 1.94 18.48 -17.73
CA ASN A 44 2.11 17.03 -17.61
C ASN A 44 3.28 16.77 -16.66
N ILE A 45 3.01 16.35 -15.43
CA ILE A 45 4.05 16.14 -14.42
C ILE A 45 4.60 14.73 -14.60
N ASP A 46 5.91 14.63 -14.83
CA ASP A 46 6.66 13.39 -15.06
C ASP A 46 6.10 12.48 -16.17
N GLY A 47 5.30 13.03 -17.09
CA GLY A 47 4.64 12.27 -18.14
C GLY A 47 3.41 11.48 -17.68
N VAL A 48 3.08 11.50 -16.38
CA VAL A 48 2.10 10.57 -15.77
C VAL A 48 0.99 11.24 -14.98
N VAL A 49 1.10 12.53 -14.68
CA VAL A 49 0.02 13.33 -14.09
C VAL A 49 -0.43 14.37 -15.10
N ASN A 50 -1.50 14.03 -15.81
CA ASN A 50 -2.14 14.83 -16.84
C ASN A 50 -3.65 14.47 -16.89
N PRO A 51 -4.50 15.25 -17.58
CA PRO A 51 -5.95 15.02 -17.57
C PRO A 51 -6.37 13.62 -18.04
N GLU A 52 -5.71 13.08 -19.07
CA GLU A 52 -6.00 11.73 -19.56
C GLU A 52 -5.76 10.68 -18.47
N MET A 53 -4.64 10.78 -17.75
CA MET A 53 -4.32 9.86 -16.65
C MET A 53 -5.25 10.03 -15.44
N LEU A 54 -5.66 11.27 -15.13
CA LEU A 54 -6.66 11.52 -14.08
C LEU A 54 -8.02 10.91 -14.45
N HIS A 55 -8.45 11.07 -15.71
CA HIS A 55 -9.68 10.46 -16.21
C HIS A 55 -9.61 8.93 -16.17
N ALA A 56 -8.50 8.34 -16.64
CA ALA A 56 -8.23 6.91 -16.55
C ALA A 56 -8.29 6.39 -15.11
N HIS A 57 -7.79 7.16 -14.15
CA HIS A 57 -7.88 6.83 -12.73
C HIS A 57 -9.33 6.84 -12.23
N LEU A 58 -10.13 7.84 -12.59
CA LEU A 58 -11.56 7.86 -12.24
C LEU A 58 -12.29 6.63 -12.78
N THR A 59 -12.05 6.26 -14.05
CA THR A 59 -12.64 5.04 -14.63
C THR A 59 -12.26 3.79 -13.84
N LEU A 60 -11.01 3.70 -13.37
CA LEU A 60 -10.57 2.58 -12.54
C LEU A 60 -11.23 2.59 -11.16
N LEU A 61 -11.39 3.76 -10.53
CA LEU A 61 -12.08 3.90 -9.24
C LEU A 61 -13.55 3.47 -9.36
N THR A 62 -14.22 3.76 -10.47
CA THR A 62 -15.58 3.25 -10.76
C THR A 62 -15.60 1.73 -10.78
N LYS A 63 -14.65 1.09 -11.47
CA LYS A 63 -14.54 -0.39 -11.49
C LYS A 63 -14.25 -0.96 -10.11
N PHE A 64 -13.44 -0.29 -9.29
CA PHE A 64 -13.19 -0.73 -7.91
C PHE A 64 -14.42 -0.59 -7.02
N LYS A 65 -15.25 0.43 -7.24
CA LYS A 65 -16.51 0.60 -6.51
C LYS A 65 -17.48 -0.55 -6.76
N GLU A 66 -17.53 -1.09 -7.97
CA GLU A 66 -18.37 -2.24 -8.34
C GLU A 66 -17.98 -3.54 -7.61
N LEU A 67 -16.75 -3.63 -7.08
CA LEU A 67 -16.28 -4.81 -6.33
C LEU A 67 -16.70 -4.81 -4.85
N GLU A 68 -17.13 -3.67 -4.31
CA GLU A 68 -17.51 -3.54 -2.90
C GLU A 68 -18.77 -4.35 -2.58
N GLN A 69 -18.71 -5.18 -1.53
CA GLN A 69 -19.86 -5.94 -1.05
C GLN A 69 -20.52 -5.22 0.13
N SER A 70 -21.85 -5.25 0.19
CA SER A 70 -22.63 -4.71 1.30
C SER A 70 -22.53 -5.58 2.56
N ASP A 71 -22.45 -6.90 2.39
CA ASP A 71 -22.19 -7.83 3.49
C ASP A 71 -20.71 -7.82 3.88
N GLN A 72 -20.43 -7.52 5.15
CA GLN A 72 -19.06 -7.33 5.63
C GLN A 72 -18.23 -8.62 5.58
N GLU A 73 -18.82 -9.78 5.82
CA GLU A 73 -18.08 -11.05 5.83
C GLU A 73 -17.74 -11.50 4.40
N MET A 74 -18.68 -11.33 3.46
CA MET A 74 -18.42 -11.52 2.02
C MET A 74 -17.36 -10.53 1.51
N ASP A 75 -17.43 -9.28 1.94
CA ASP A 75 -16.46 -8.26 1.56
C ASP A 75 -15.05 -8.58 2.05
N ASP A 76 -14.92 -8.94 3.34
CA ASP A 76 -13.65 -9.37 3.92
C ASP A 76 -13.12 -10.64 3.24
N ARG A 77 -13.99 -11.60 2.90
CA ARG A 77 -13.64 -12.81 2.15
C ARG A 77 -13.07 -12.47 0.78
N TYR A 78 -13.75 -11.61 0.02
CA TYR A 78 -13.31 -11.19 -1.31
C TYR A 78 -11.93 -10.52 -1.26
N LEU A 79 -11.75 -9.57 -0.33
CA LEU A 79 -10.48 -8.84 -0.19
C LEU A 79 -9.33 -9.74 0.27
N LEU A 80 -9.59 -10.72 1.15
CA LEU A 80 -8.58 -11.70 1.55
C LEU A 80 -8.15 -12.61 0.39
N ARG A 81 -9.08 -13.01 -0.49
CA ARG A 81 -8.75 -13.74 -1.73
C ARG A 81 -7.94 -12.88 -2.69
N ALA A 82 -8.35 -11.63 -2.87
CA ALA A 82 -7.64 -10.67 -3.71
C ALA A 82 -6.20 -10.45 -3.20
N GLU A 83 -5.99 -10.39 -1.87
CA GLU A 83 -4.65 -10.30 -1.28
C GLU A 83 -3.79 -11.54 -1.58
N GLN A 84 -4.35 -12.76 -1.47
CA GLN A 84 -3.65 -13.98 -1.86
C GLN A 84 -3.28 -13.98 -3.35
N ARG A 85 -4.18 -13.48 -4.21
CA ARG A 85 -3.95 -13.34 -5.65
C ARG A 85 -2.91 -12.26 -5.95
N TYR A 86 -2.83 -11.18 -5.17
CA TYR A 86 -1.77 -10.18 -5.27
C TYR A 86 -0.39 -10.72 -4.86
N ILE A 87 -0.32 -11.60 -3.85
CA ILE A 87 0.92 -12.31 -3.52
C ILE A 87 1.35 -13.20 -4.69
N ALA A 88 0.41 -13.91 -5.33
CA ALA A 88 0.70 -14.72 -6.51
C ALA A 88 1.18 -13.87 -7.71
N TRP A 89 0.61 -12.67 -7.89
CA TRP A 89 1.05 -11.70 -8.89
C TRP A 89 2.50 -11.23 -8.67
N ILE A 90 2.87 -10.89 -7.43
CA ILE A 90 4.24 -10.53 -7.08
C ILE A 90 5.22 -11.68 -7.38
N ASN A 91 4.85 -12.91 -7.03
CA ASN A 91 5.66 -14.10 -7.31
C ASN A 91 5.83 -14.31 -8.82
N LEU A 92 4.77 -14.14 -9.61
CA LEU A 92 4.83 -14.19 -11.07
C LEU A 92 5.84 -13.17 -11.63
N LEU A 93 5.78 -11.92 -11.18
CA LEU A 93 6.71 -10.87 -11.62
C LEU A 93 8.16 -11.19 -11.26
N ASN A 94 8.39 -11.73 -10.06
CA ASN A 94 9.72 -12.13 -9.60
C ASN A 94 10.28 -13.33 -10.38
N ASP A 95 9.46 -14.35 -10.63
CA ASP A 95 9.90 -15.58 -11.27
C ASP A 95 10.14 -15.40 -12.77
N LYS A 96 9.34 -14.57 -13.44
CA LYS A 96 9.42 -14.35 -14.88
C LYS A 96 10.28 -13.18 -15.28
N ASN A 97 10.44 -12.17 -14.42
CA ASN A 97 11.24 -10.98 -14.64
C ASN A 97 11.04 -10.35 -16.05
N PHE A 98 9.79 -10.01 -16.37
CA PHE A 98 9.40 -9.43 -17.64
C PHE A 98 10.11 -8.09 -17.94
N PRO A 99 10.41 -7.79 -19.21
CA PRO A 99 10.69 -6.41 -19.62
C PRO A 99 9.56 -5.47 -19.17
N LYS A 100 9.88 -4.22 -18.84
CA LYS A 100 8.89 -3.27 -18.27
C LYS A 100 7.72 -3.03 -19.21
N GLU A 101 8.00 -2.96 -20.51
CA GLU A 101 7.05 -2.70 -21.58
C GLU A 101 6.11 -3.89 -21.81
N GLU A 102 6.57 -5.10 -21.46
CA GLU A 102 5.87 -6.38 -21.65
C GLU A 102 5.21 -6.91 -20.37
N MET A 103 5.39 -6.22 -19.22
CA MET A 103 4.79 -6.62 -17.96
C MET A 103 3.27 -6.90 -18.15
N PRO A 104 2.74 -8.05 -17.72
CA PRO A 104 1.31 -8.29 -17.85
C PRO A 104 0.50 -7.30 -16.98
N ILE A 105 -0.77 -7.12 -17.31
CA ILE A 105 -1.75 -6.44 -16.47
C ILE A 105 -2.34 -7.51 -15.53
N PRO A 106 -2.41 -7.30 -14.20
CA PRO A 106 -3.06 -8.26 -13.34
C PRO A 106 -4.59 -8.18 -13.42
N PRO A 107 -5.32 -9.21 -12.96
CA PRO A 107 -6.76 -9.14 -12.74
C PRO A 107 -7.23 -7.92 -11.94
N LEU A 108 -8.50 -7.55 -12.07
CA LEU A 108 -9.05 -6.34 -11.43
C LEU A 108 -8.98 -6.40 -9.89
N ASP A 109 -9.24 -7.56 -9.29
CA ASP A 109 -9.15 -7.78 -7.84
C ASP A 109 -7.72 -7.59 -7.33
N VAL A 110 -6.74 -8.03 -8.12
CA VAL A 110 -5.32 -7.83 -7.83
C VAL A 110 -4.92 -6.36 -8.01
N CYS A 111 -5.45 -5.69 -9.03
CA CYS A 111 -5.27 -4.25 -9.23
C CYS A 111 -5.77 -3.45 -8.02
N LEU A 112 -6.90 -3.85 -7.41
CA LEU A 112 -7.46 -3.20 -6.23
C LEU A 112 -6.47 -3.22 -5.05
N ILE A 113 -5.89 -4.40 -4.76
CA ILE A 113 -4.89 -4.53 -3.69
C ILE A 113 -3.60 -3.77 -4.01
N TRP A 114 -3.11 -3.88 -5.26
CA TRP A 114 -1.89 -3.19 -5.68
C TRP A 114 -2.04 -1.67 -5.63
N HIS A 115 -3.19 -1.14 -6.08
CA HIS A 115 -3.53 0.28 -5.99
C HIS A 115 -3.45 0.77 -4.54
N ALA A 116 -4.17 0.13 -3.61
CA ALA A 116 -4.14 0.51 -2.20
C ALA A 116 -2.73 0.44 -1.59
N HIS A 117 -1.92 -0.53 -2.02
CA HIS A 117 -0.53 -0.63 -1.60
C HIS A 117 0.30 0.56 -2.08
N CYS A 118 0.19 0.95 -3.35
CA CYS A 118 0.89 2.12 -3.93
C CYS A 118 0.53 3.43 -3.20
N LEU A 119 -0.70 3.57 -2.71
CA LEU A 119 -1.16 4.74 -1.93
C LEU A 119 -0.53 4.82 -0.52
N SER A 120 0.26 3.83 -0.12
CA SER A 120 1.14 3.90 1.06
C SER A 120 2.60 3.95 0.60
N PRO A 121 3.08 5.05 -0.01
CA PRO A 121 4.24 5.03 -0.90
C PRO A 121 5.55 4.68 -0.18
N LEU A 122 5.69 5.01 1.11
CA LEU A 122 6.84 4.61 1.93
C LEU A 122 6.86 3.11 2.26
N ARG A 123 5.67 2.55 2.52
CA ARG A 123 5.47 1.13 2.87
C ARG A 123 5.61 0.26 1.64
N TYR A 124 4.97 0.66 0.53
CA TYR A 124 5.15 0.07 -0.78
C TYR A 124 6.62 -0.05 -1.13
N TYR A 125 7.35 1.06 -1.06
CA TYR A 125 8.76 1.04 -1.45
C TYR A 125 9.61 0.13 -0.56
N GLU A 126 9.39 0.10 0.75
CA GLU A 126 10.08 -0.83 1.64
C GLU A 126 9.73 -2.29 1.34
N ASP A 127 8.45 -2.59 1.13
CA ASP A 127 8.00 -3.94 0.81
C ASP A 127 8.55 -4.39 -0.54
N MET A 128 8.62 -3.52 -1.54
CA MET A 128 9.25 -3.86 -2.82
C MET A 128 10.74 -4.17 -2.65
N LEU A 129 11.47 -3.42 -1.82
CA LEU A 129 12.88 -3.71 -1.52
C LEU A 129 13.11 -5.04 -0.79
N ARG A 130 12.11 -5.54 -0.06
CA ARG A 130 12.19 -6.81 0.69
C ARG A 130 11.68 -8.01 -0.10
N LEU A 131 10.60 -7.82 -0.84
CA LEU A 131 9.83 -8.89 -1.48
C LEU A 131 10.19 -9.08 -2.96
N HIS A 132 10.78 -8.08 -3.61
CA HIS A 132 11.29 -8.21 -4.97
C HIS A 132 12.81 -8.34 -4.99
N ASP A 133 13.33 -9.01 -6.03
CA ASP A 133 14.75 -8.99 -6.32
C ASP A 133 15.19 -7.54 -6.61
N PRO A 134 16.26 -7.01 -5.98
CA PRO A 134 16.83 -5.71 -6.33
C PRO A 134 17.19 -5.55 -7.82
N GLN A 135 17.37 -6.65 -8.56
CA GLN A 135 17.56 -6.65 -10.02
C GLN A 135 16.25 -6.67 -10.81
N ALA A 136 15.12 -7.00 -10.18
CA ALA A 136 13.82 -7.00 -10.83
C ALA A 136 13.42 -5.57 -11.25
N HIS A 137 12.79 -5.46 -12.40
CA HIS A 137 12.39 -4.19 -12.97
C HIS A 137 11.47 -3.42 -12.00
N ASN A 138 11.74 -2.12 -11.85
CA ASN A 138 10.90 -1.22 -11.06
C ASN A 138 9.59 -0.91 -11.82
N TYR A 139 8.65 -1.85 -11.74
CA TYR A 139 7.36 -1.80 -12.42
C TYR A 139 6.48 -0.66 -11.89
N SER A 140 5.69 -0.05 -12.77
CA SER A 140 4.67 0.94 -12.41
C SER A 140 3.29 0.35 -12.62
N PHE A 141 2.32 0.86 -11.86
CA PHE A 141 0.94 0.42 -12.00
C PHE A 141 0.44 0.74 -13.43
N PRO A 142 -0.13 -0.22 -14.18
CA PRO A 142 -0.40 -0.08 -15.61
C PRO A 142 -1.69 0.72 -15.90
N LEU A 143 -1.85 1.90 -15.29
CA LEU A 143 -3.09 2.68 -15.30
C LEU A 143 -3.59 2.99 -16.73
N ALA A 144 -2.69 3.49 -17.59
CA ALA A 144 -3.05 3.83 -18.96
C ALA A 144 -3.50 2.61 -19.78
N ARG A 145 -2.92 1.43 -19.51
CA ARG A 145 -3.31 0.18 -20.18
C ARG A 145 -4.63 -0.36 -19.65
N LEU A 146 -4.86 -0.28 -18.34
CA LEU A 146 -6.12 -0.68 -17.69
C LEU A 146 -7.34 0.11 -18.19
N ALA A 147 -7.14 1.38 -18.54
CA ALA A 147 -8.19 2.20 -19.15
C ALA A 147 -8.49 1.82 -20.62
N ARG A 148 -7.51 1.25 -21.33
CA ARG A 148 -7.58 1.06 -22.79
C ARG A 148 -8.13 -0.28 -23.28
N HIS A 149 -8.32 -1.32 -22.43
CA HIS A 149 -9.13 -2.57 -22.61
C HIS A 149 -8.45 -3.81 -21.99
N LEU A 150 -9.17 -4.95 -22.01
CA LEU A 150 -8.73 -6.30 -21.58
C LEU A 150 -7.58 -6.80 -22.46
N ASP A 151 -6.57 -7.39 -21.81
CA ASP A 151 -5.34 -7.89 -22.45
C ASP A 151 -5.33 -9.42 -22.42
N GLU A 152 -5.72 -10.08 -23.53
CA GLU A 152 -5.78 -11.55 -23.65
C GLU A 152 -4.45 -12.21 -23.29
N TYR A 153 -3.33 -11.60 -23.68
CA TYR A 153 -1.98 -12.04 -23.31
C TYR A 153 -1.82 -12.09 -21.79
N SER A 154 -2.28 -11.06 -21.09
CA SER A 154 -2.25 -11.03 -19.63
C SER A 154 -3.12 -12.12 -18.98
N GLN A 155 -4.29 -12.40 -19.56
CA GLN A 155 -5.15 -13.49 -19.10
C GLN A 155 -4.48 -14.85 -19.23
N GLN A 156 -3.87 -15.11 -20.39
CA GLN A 156 -3.15 -16.34 -20.65
C GLN A 156 -2.00 -16.53 -19.66
N ILE A 157 -1.15 -15.52 -19.48
CA ILE A 157 -0.03 -15.57 -18.53
C ILE A 157 -0.50 -15.84 -17.10
N TRP A 158 -1.58 -15.16 -16.67
CA TRP A 158 -2.17 -15.36 -15.34
C TRP A 158 -2.63 -16.80 -15.15
N HIS A 159 -3.41 -17.34 -16.09
CA HIS A 159 -3.92 -18.71 -16.05
C HIS A 159 -2.80 -19.74 -16.08
N GLU A 160 -1.80 -19.55 -16.94
CA GLU A 160 -0.67 -20.47 -17.08
C GLU A 160 0.15 -20.57 -15.80
N TYR A 161 0.42 -19.45 -15.14
CA TYR A 161 1.25 -19.42 -13.93
C TYR A 161 0.46 -19.79 -12.67
N THR A 162 -0.70 -19.17 -12.45
CA THR A 162 -1.41 -19.28 -11.16
C THR A 162 -2.37 -20.46 -11.09
N LYS A 163 -2.84 -20.96 -12.26
CA LYS A 163 -3.96 -21.89 -12.38
C LYS A 163 -5.27 -21.40 -11.75
N LYS A 164 -5.39 -20.09 -11.48
CA LYS A 164 -6.58 -19.45 -10.92
C LYS A 164 -7.41 -18.79 -12.03
N PRO A 165 -8.73 -18.60 -11.84
CA PRO A 165 -9.56 -17.90 -12.81
C PRO A 165 -9.11 -16.44 -13.00
N TRP A 166 -9.30 -15.87 -14.19
CA TRP A 166 -9.01 -14.45 -14.42
C TRP A 166 -9.89 -13.55 -13.56
N VAL A 167 -11.21 -13.76 -13.60
CA VAL A 167 -12.17 -13.05 -12.74
C VAL A 167 -12.29 -13.76 -11.40
N LEU A 168 -12.24 -13.00 -10.31
CA LEU A 168 -12.57 -13.49 -8.98
C LEU A 168 -14.06 -13.21 -8.74
N GLU A 169 -14.85 -14.28 -8.57
CA GLU A 169 -16.27 -14.16 -8.28
C GLU A 169 -16.51 -13.53 -6.89
N LEU A 170 -17.47 -12.61 -6.80
CA LEU A 170 -17.77 -11.87 -5.57
C LEU A 170 -18.25 -12.78 -4.43
N ASN A 171 -18.94 -13.86 -4.79
CA ASN A 171 -19.50 -14.85 -3.87
C ASN A 171 -18.65 -16.13 -3.75
N ASP A 172 -17.38 -16.11 -4.20
CA ASP A 172 -16.50 -17.28 -4.15
C ASP A 172 -16.38 -17.84 -2.72
N ASP A 173 -16.85 -19.06 -2.53
CA ASP A 173 -16.91 -19.80 -1.27
C ASP A 173 -15.94 -21.00 -1.24
N SER A 174 -15.03 -21.12 -2.21
CA SER A 174 -14.02 -22.17 -2.21
C SER A 174 -13.12 -22.11 -0.96
N PRO A 175 -12.54 -23.22 -0.49
CA PRO A 175 -11.56 -23.17 0.60
C PRO A 175 -10.35 -22.29 0.29
N PHE A 176 -9.79 -21.63 1.32
CA PHE A 176 -8.55 -20.87 1.24
C PHE A 176 -7.33 -21.77 1.30
N ASP A 177 -6.36 -21.51 0.44
CA ASP A 177 -5.02 -22.09 0.55
C ASP A 177 -4.35 -21.57 1.83
N PHE A 178 -3.84 -22.47 2.66
CA PHE A 178 -3.26 -22.14 3.94
C PHE A 178 -1.96 -22.91 4.17
N LYS A 179 -0.85 -22.17 4.29
CA LYS A 179 0.46 -22.75 4.60
C LYS A 179 0.70 -22.75 6.10
N CYS A 180 0.69 -23.93 6.72
CA CYS A 180 0.88 -24.05 8.16
C CYS A 180 2.30 -23.64 8.57
N PRO A 181 2.49 -22.67 9.48
CA PRO A 181 3.81 -22.22 9.93
C PRO A 181 4.61 -23.29 10.69
N LEU A 182 3.95 -24.32 11.25
CA LEU A 182 4.60 -25.35 12.07
C LEU A 182 5.06 -26.57 11.27
N CYS A 183 4.22 -27.10 10.37
CA CYS A 183 4.59 -28.27 9.54
C CYS A 183 4.98 -27.90 8.11
N ASN A 184 4.87 -26.63 7.72
CA ASN A 184 5.22 -26.07 6.41
C ASN A 184 4.45 -26.68 5.22
N LYS A 185 3.44 -27.52 5.47
CA LYS A 185 2.56 -28.10 4.45
C LYS A 185 1.41 -27.14 4.12
N ILE A 186 0.98 -27.16 2.87
CA ILE A 186 -0.17 -26.40 2.37
C ILE A 186 -1.42 -27.28 2.57
N GLY A 187 -2.43 -26.69 3.21
CA GLY A 187 -3.74 -27.28 3.39
C GLY A 187 -4.82 -26.30 2.95
N GLN A 188 -6.08 -26.66 3.22
CA GLN A 188 -7.25 -25.86 2.88
C GLN A 188 -8.06 -25.59 4.14
N ILE A 189 -8.53 -24.35 4.28
CA ILE A 189 -9.35 -23.89 5.40
C ILE A 189 -10.65 -23.34 4.83
N SER A 190 -11.79 -23.63 5.49
CA SER A 190 -13.08 -23.09 5.03
C SER A 190 -13.10 -21.56 5.13
N PRO A 191 -13.84 -20.87 4.24
CA PRO A 191 -13.91 -19.42 4.23
C PRO A 191 -14.28 -18.82 5.59
N ASP A 192 -15.31 -19.33 6.26
CA ASP A 192 -15.82 -18.74 7.49
C ASP A 192 -14.78 -18.78 8.62
N ILE A 193 -13.99 -19.86 8.71
CA ILE A 193 -12.90 -19.97 9.68
C ILE A 193 -11.76 -19.02 9.31
N TYR A 194 -11.37 -19.00 8.04
CA TYR A 194 -10.24 -18.18 7.57
C TYR A 194 -10.53 -16.69 7.75
N VAL A 195 -11.71 -16.21 7.35
CA VAL A 195 -12.13 -14.81 7.47
C VAL A 195 -12.19 -14.39 8.93
N LYS A 196 -12.84 -15.17 9.81
CA LYS A 196 -12.92 -14.85 11.24
C LYS A 196 -11.54 -14.82 11.87
N ALA A 197 -10.66 -15.76 11.54
CA ALA A 197 -9.30 -15.75 12.01
C ALA A 197 -8.58 -14.46 11.56
N MET A 198 -8.54 -14.16 10.26
CA MET A 198 -7.75 -13.04 9.73
C MET A 198 -8.29 -11.65 10.09
N ARG A 199 -9.60 -11.49 10.33
CA ARG A 199 -10.22 -10.17 10.51
C ARG A 199 -10.68 -9.88 11.92
N THR A 200 -11.03 -10.89 12.70
CA THR A 200 -11.58 -10.70 14.05
C THR A 200 -10.64 -11.22 15.15
N ASN A 201 -9.61 -12.00 14.80
CA ASN A 201 -8.75 -12.72 15.74
C ASN A 201 -9.51 -13.57 16.78
N ASN A 202 -10.77 -13.91 16.48
CA ASN A 202 -11.68 -14.64 17.38
C ASN A 202 -11.93 -16.08 16.92
N CYS A 203 -11.10 -16.61 16.02
CA CYS A 203 -11.20 -17.98 15.55
C CYS A 203 -9.81 -18.61 15.44
N ASP A 204 -9.68 -19.80 16.01
CA ASP A 204 -8.46 -20.58 15.91
C ASP A 204 -8.39 -21.32 14.59
N ILE A 205 -7.22 -21.29 13.96
CA ILE A 205 -6.95 -22.08 12.76
C ILE A 205 -6.40 -23.43 13.21
N LYS A 206 -7.10 -24.49 12.81
CA LYS A 206 -6.62 -25.87 12.93
C LYS A 206 -6.03 -26.33 11.60
N CYS A 207 -4.74 -26.66 11.60
CA CYS A 207 -4.11 -27.23 10.42
C CYS A 207 -4.71 -28.61 10.11
N ASN A 208 -5.29 -28.77 8.92
CA ASN A 208 -5.86 -30.04 8.47
C ASN A 208 -4.82 -31.16 8.24
N ILE A 209 -3.51 -30.84 8.22
CA ILE A 209 -2.45 -31.82 7.99
C ILE A 209 -1.78 -32.30 9.27
N CYS A 210 -1.37 -31.38 10.16
CA CYS A 210 -0.68 -31.75 11.41
C CYS A 210 -1.58 -31.63 12.65
N SER A 211 -2.84 -31.28 12.48
CA SER A 211 -3.88 -31.15 13.52
C SER A 211 -3.60 -30.12 14.62
N ARG A 212 -2.51 -29.36 14.54
CA ARG A 212 -2.18 -28.29 15.49
C ARG A 212 -3.13 -27.11 15.31
N GLN A 213 -3.48 -26.49 16.43
CA GLN A 213 -4.37 -25.35 16.52
C GLN A 213 -3.62 -24.14 17.09
N TYR A 214 -3.90 -22.96 16.58
CA TYR A 214 -3.33 -21.70 17.07
C TYR A 214 -4.24 -20.52 16.73
N MET A 215 -4.14 -19.49 17.55
CA MET A 215 -4.80 -18.19 17.33
C MET A 215 -4.28 -17.51 16.07
N SER A 216 -5.08 -16.62 15.47
CA SER A 216 -4.68 -15.94 14.24
C SER A 216 -3.44 -15.04 14.42
N GLU A 217 -3.28 -14.42 15.61
CA GLU A 217 -2.10 -13.60 15.92
C GLU A 217 -0.79 -14.37 15.73
N PHE A 218 -0.81 -15.68 15.95
CA PHE A 218 0.35 -16.56 15.79
C PHE A 218 0.90 -16.55 14.37
N LEU A 219 0.07 -16.32 13.35
CA LEU A 219 0.55 -16.28 11.96
C LEU A 219 1.47 -15.08 11.74
N SER A 220 1.06 -13.91 12.23
CA SER A 220 1.83 -12.68 12.15
C SER A 220 3.11 -12.76 13.00
N VAL A 221 3.04 -13.37 14.19
CA VAL A 221 4.20 -13.66 15.04
C VAL A 221 5.14 -14.67 14.38
N SER A 222 4.60 -15.73 13.78
CA SER A 222 5.39 -16.76 13.07
C SER A 222 6.15 -16.15 11.91
N ARG A 223 5.51 -15.23 11.15
CA ARG A 223 6.17 -14.45 10.11
C ARG A 223 7.30 -13.61 10.69
N PHE A 224 7.07 -12.88 11.78
CA PHE A 224 8.10 -12.07 12.44
C PHE A 224 9.30 -12.91 12.90
N VAL A 225 9.05 -14.04 13.58
CA VAL A 225 10.08 -14.98 14.02
C VAL A 225 10.85 -15.55 12.83
N LYS A 226 10.16 -15.96 11.77
CA LYS A 226 10.78 -16.48 10.55
C LYS A 226 11.68 -15.45 9.89
N ASP A 227 11.26 -14.19 9.79
CA ASP A 227 12.05 -13.13 9.17
C ASP A 227 13.31 -12.81 10.01
N ILE A 228 13.21 -12.80 11.34
CA ILE A 228 14.39 -12.68 12.21
C ILE A 228 15.37 -13.82 12.00
N LEU A 229 14.88 -15.07 11.99
CA LEU A 229 15.73 -16.24 11.80
C LEU A 229 16.35 -16.27 10.40
N THR A 230 15.61 -15.79 9.39
CA THR A 230 16.14 -15.60 8.03
C THR A 230 17.25 -14.56 8.01
N TYR A 231 17.06 -13.41 8.67
CA TYR A 231 18.08 -12.36 8.79
C TYR A 231 19.34 -12.86 9.51
N ARG A 232 19.20 -13.67 10.57
CA ARG A 232 20.35 -14.27 11.28
C ARG A 232 21.20 -15.15 10.36
N ASN A 233 20.56 -15.83 9.41
CA ASN A 233 21.24 -16.72 8.46
C ASN A 233 21.82 -15.95 7.26
N ASP A 234 21.10 -14.94 6.77
CA ASP A 234 21.53 -14.06 5.67
C ASP A 234 21.17 -12.60 6.00
N PRO A 235 22.15 -11.80 6.49
CA PRO A 235 21.94 -10.40 6.82
C PRO A 235 21.49 -9.51 5.65
N LYS A 236 21.54 -10.00 4.40
CA LYS A 236 20.98 -9.28 3.24
C LYS A 236 19.45 -9.32 3.23
N LYS A 237 18.81 -10.26 3.95
CA LYS A 237 17.36 -10.39 4.08
C LYS A 237 16.83 -9.54 5.23
N LEU A 238 16.74 -8.23 4.98
CA LEU A 238 16.36 -7.23 5.98
C LEU A 238 14.92 -7.38 6.48
N ILE A 239 14.70 -6.98 7.73
CA ILE A 239 13.43 -7.08 8.46
C ILE A 239 12.51 -5.88 8.11
N GLY A 240 11.20 -6.12 8.03
CA GLY A 240 10.20 -5.06 7.82
C GLY A 240 10.27 -3.96 8.89
N GLY A 241 10.05 -2.72 8.49
CA GLY A 241 10.11 -1.54 9.35
C GLY A 241 11.51 -0.96 9.55
N THR A 242 12.54 -1.46 8.87
CA THR A 242 13.94 -1.06 9.12
C THR A 242 14.62 -0.26 8.00
N ILE A 243 14.17 -0.39 6.76
CA ILE A 243 14.98 -0.01 5.59
C ILE A 243 14.75 1.45 5.21
N VAL A 244 13.48 1.85 5.16
CA VAL A 244 13.03 3.19 4.74
C VAL A 244 12.77 4.02 5.99
N ASP A 245 13.29 5.24 6.08
CA ASP A 245 12.91 6.17 7.15
C ASP A 245 11.52 6.75 6.85
N LEU A 246 10.56 6.56 7.76
CA LEU A 246 9.18 7.00 7.51
C LEU A 246 8.98 8.53 7.52
N ARG A 247 9.98 9.30 7.94
CA ARG A 247 9.90 10.77 7.98
C ARG A 247 10.27 11.42 6.66
N ASN A 248 11.21 10.80 5.93
CA ASN A 248 11.76 11.40 4.72
C ASN A 248 11.91 10.42 3.53
N GLY A 249 11.62 9.15 3.72
CA GLY A 249 11.73 8.10 2.70
C GLY A 249 13.15 7.72 2.31
N THR A 250 14.18 8.18 3.04
CA THR A 250 15.56 7.78 2.75
C THR A 250 15.77 6.30 3.05
N VAL A 251 16.60 5.65 2.22
CA VAL A 251 16.96 4.23 2.39
C VAL A 251 18.31 4.15 3.04
N SER A 252 18.44 3.31 4.06
CA SER A 252 19.75 2.97 4.60
C SER A 252 19.79 1.51 5.05
N LYS A 253 20.28 0.65 4.15
CA LYS A 253 20.56 -0.76 4.46
C LYS A 253 21.61 -0.90 5.58
N PRO A 254 22.71 -0.12 5.62
CA PRO A 254 23.68 -0.22 6.72
C PRO A 254 23.07 0.11 8.09
N ASN A 255 22.20 1.12 8.18
CA ASN A 255 21.51 1.43 9.44
C ASN A 255 20.50 0.35 9.82
N ALA A 256 19.81 -0.23 8.83
CA ALA A 256 18.92 -1.37 9.06
C ALA A 256 19.68 -2.58 9.60
N GLU A 257 20.82 -2.93 8.99
CA GLU A 257 21.70 -4.01 9.46
C GLU A 257 22.23 -3.73 10.88
N LYS A 258 22.68 -2.50 11.15
CA LYS A 258 23.14 -2.10 12.49
C LYS A 258 22.07 -2.32 13.55
N ASP A 259 20.84 -1.83 13.31
CA ASP A 259 19.72 -2.02 14.23
C ASP A 259 19.38 -3.51 14.41
N CYS A 260 19.23 -4.24 13.30
CA CYS A 260 18.88 -5.66 13.34
C CYS A 260 19.95 -6.50 14.03
N ASN A 261 21.23 -6.19 13.86
CA ASN A 261 22.33 -6.88 14.54
C ASN A 261 22.27 -6.69 16.05
N LEU A 262 22.02 -5.46 16.51
CA LEU A 262 21.89 -5.15 17.94
C LEU A 262 20.62 -5.77 18.55
N LEU A 263 19.52 -5.79 17.80
CA LEU A 263 18.23 -6.26 18.31
C LEU A 263 18.07 -7.79 18.23
N PHE A 264 18.67 -8.43 17.22
CA PHE A 264 18.30 -9.79 16.84
C PHE A 264 19.45 -10.77 16.62
N SER A 265 20.71 -10.35 16.36
CA SER A 265 21.76 -11.30 15.96
C SER A 265 22.65 -11.82 17.09
N SER A 266 23.26 -10.98 17.95
CA SER A 266 24.02 -11.49 19.12
C SER A 266 24.46 -10.42 20.16
N PRO A 267 24.10 -10.58 21.45
CA PRO A 267 22.96 -11.37 21.88
C PRO A 267 21.70 -10.77 21.26
N GLY A 268 20.76 -11.62 20.86
CA GLY A 268 19.43 -11.19 20.41
C GLY A 268 18.37 -11.92 21.23
N ILE A 269 17.10 -11.71 20.89
CA ILE A 269 15.99 -12.43 21.54
C ILE A 269 16.04 -13.94 21.27
N THR A 270 15.78 -14.77 22.29
CA THR A 270 15.70 -16.24 22.10
C THR A 270 14.34 -16.65 21.54
N ILE A 271 14.33 -17.18 20.31
CA ILE A 271 13.15 -17.57 19.52
C ILE A 271 13.44 -18.80 18.65
N SER A 272 12.40 -19.55 18.26
CA SER A 272 12.46 -20.74 17.39
C SER A 272 11.22 -20.85 16.49
N THR A 273 11.34 -21.44 15.30
CA THR A 273 10.17 -21.78 14.45
C THR A 273 9.35 -22.96 14.97
N SER A 274 9.88 -23.75 15.91
CA SER A 274 9.19 -24.91 16.49
C SER A 274 8.24 -24.56 17.64
N THR A 275 8.30 -23.32 18.14
CA THR A 275 7.53 -22.84 19.29
C THR A 275 6.42 -21.89 18.85
N VAL A 276 5.28 -21.98 19.52
CA VAL A 276 4.16 -21.05 19.34
C VAL A 276 4.35 -19.86 20.27
N TYR A 277 4.27 -18.63 19.74
CA TYR A 277 4.40 -17.40 20.52
C TYR A 277 3.22 -16.46 20.24
N THR A 278 2.84 -15.69 21.26
CA THR A 278 1.93 -14.53 21.19
C THR A 278 2.72 -13.24 21.03
N TRP A 279 2.06 -12.16 20.59
CA TRP A 279 2.69 -10.83 20.56
C TRP A 279 3.11 -10.36 21.96
N LYS A 280 2.36 -10.73 23.00
CA LYS A 280 2.70 -10.42 24.40
C LYS A 280 4.05 -11.02 24.79
N GLU A 281 4.30 -12.29 24.44
CA GLU A 281 5.56 -12.96 24.73
C GLU A 281 6.72 -12.38 23.93
N ILE A 282 6.52 -12.11 22.64
CA ILE A 282 7.52 -11.47 21.79
C ILE A 282 7.88 -10.07 22.30
N ASN A 283 6.88 -9.23 22.62
CA ASN A 283 7.09 -7.90 23.14
C ASN A 283 7.85 -7.93 24.47
N THR A 284 7.56 -8.91 25.33
CA THR A 284 8.31 -9.12 26.59
C THR A 284 9.77 -9.46 26.30
N LYS A 285 10.04 -10.38 25.37
CA LYS A 285 11.41 -10.74 24.97
C LYS A 285 12.19 -9.56 24.38
N VAL A 286 11.57 -8.81 23.47
CA VAL A 286 12.16 -7.61 22.85
C VAL A 286 12.44 -6.54 23.90
N LYS A 287 11.50 -6.31 24.83
CA LYS A 287 11.66 -5.35 25.93
C LYS A 287 12.84 -5.74 26.83
N ASN A 288 12.88 -6.98 27.31
CA ASN A 288 13.97 -7.45 28.17
C ASN A 288 15.34 -7.31 27.49
N HIS A 289 15.42 -7.62 26.18
CA HIS A 289 16.64 -7.41 25.41
C HIS A 289 17.01 -5.93 25.27
N THR A 290 16.02 -5.07 25.03
CA THR A 290 16.19 -3.62 24.94
C THR A 290 16.69 -3.03 26.27
N ASP A 291 16.17 -3.51 27.40
CA ASP A 291 16.62 -3.12 28.75
C ASP A 291 18.09 -3.54 28.99
N ASN A 292 18.49 -4.72 28.51
CA ASN A 292 19.90 -5.15 28.55
C ASN A 292 20.81 -4.26 27.68
N LEU A 293 20.36 -3.87 26.48
CA LEU A 293 21.08 -2.92 25.62
C LEU A 293 21.21 -1.54 26.29
N LYS A 294 20.18 -1.12 27.05
CA LYS A 294 20.21 0.12 27.82
C LYS A 294 21.25 0.06 28.93
N THR A 295 21.25 -1.01 29.73
CA THR A 295 22.22 -1.24 30.81
C THR A 295 23.66 -1.31 30.30
N SER A 296 23.86 -1.88 29.11
CA SER A 296 25.18 -1.95 28.45
C SER A 296 25.54 -0.71 27.61
N LEU A 297 24.75 0.37 27.67
CA LEU A 297 24.95 1.63 26.94
C LEU A 297 24.99 1.49 25.40
N LYS A 298 24.45 0.39 24.86
CA LYS A 298 24.36 0.13 23.41
C LYS A 298 23.04 0.57 22.80
N LEU A 299 22.00 0.83 23.60
CA LEU A 299 20.70 1.25 23.08
C LEU A 299 20.76 2.57 22.28
N LYS A 300 21.71 3.46 22.61
CA LYS A 300 21.95 4.72 21.88
C LYS A 300 22.32 4.51 20.40
N ASP A 301 22.80 3.33 20.06
CA ASP A 301 23.19 2.94 18.71
C ASP A 301 22.04 2.41 17.86
N VAL A 302 20.88 2.16 18.49
CA VAL A 302 19.63 1.76 17.85
C VAL A 302 18.83 3.00 17.50
N ARG A 303 18.33 3.09 16.26
CA ARG A 303 17.55 4.27 15.82
C ARG A 303 16.28 4.43 16.67
N ASN A 304 16.02 5.68 17.07
CA ASN A 304 14.83 6.00 17.88
C ASN A 304 13.53 5.58 17.16
N GLY A 305 12.62 4.94 17.89
CA GLY A 305 11.33 4.47 17.39
C GLY A 305 11.40 3.22 16.50
N ILE A 306 12.59 2.66 16.20
CA ILE A 306 12.71 1.54 15.26
C ILE A 306 12.00 0.28 15.74
N ILE A 307 12.04 -0.02 17.04
CA ILE A 307 11.39 -1.20 17.62
C ILE A 307 9.87 -1.14 17.39
N LYS A 308 9.26 0.03 17.66
CA LYS A 308 7.83 0.27 17.43
C LYS A 308 7.48 0.13 15.94
N ARG A 309 8.33 0.65 15.05
CA ARG A 309 8.15 0.53 13.60
C ARG A 309 8.22 -0.91 13.10
N ILE A 310 9.18 -1.69 13.61
CA ILE A 310 9.32 -3.11 13.31
C ILE A 310 8.06 -3.83 13.77
N ILE A 311 7.66 -3.70 15.04
CA ILE A 311 6.46 -4.38 15.57
C ILE A 311 5.23 -4.07 14.70
N PHE A 312 4.98 -2.81 14.35
CA PHE A 312 3.85 -2.44 13.50
C PHE A 312 3.92 -2.95 12.05
N ALA A 313 5.10 -3.31 11.53
CA ALA A 313 5.21 -3.89 10.20
C ALA A 313 4.76 -5.37 10.16
N TYR A 314 4.54 -5.98 11.33
CA TYR A 314 4.18 -7.39 11.45
C TYR A 314 2.90 -7.61 12.26
N MET A 315 2.65 -6.83 13.31
CA MET A 315 1.54 -7.05 14.25
C MET A 315 0.21 -7.11 13.52
N ASP A 316 -0.49 -8.23 13.70
CA ASP A 316 -1.77 -8.56 13.06
C ASP A 316 -1.75 -8.54 11.52
N ILE A 317 -0.56 -8.67 10.90
CA ILE A 317 -0.37 -8.73 9.44
C ILE A 317 0.32 -10.06 9.08
N PRO A 318 -0.46 -11.14 8.85
CA PRO A 318 0.07 -12.44 8.42
C PRO A 318 0.68 -12.43 7.02
N ALA A 319 0.13 -11.61 6.11
CA ALA A 319 0.61 -11.43 4.75
C ALA A 319 2.04 -10.88 4.72
N PRO A 320 2.82 -11.03 3.63
CA PRO A 320 4.25 -10.66 3.61
C PRO A 320 4.53 -9.14 3.63
N PHE A 321 3.50 -8.30 3.66
CA PHE A 321 3.57 -6.83 3.56
C PHE A 321 3.74 -6.15 4.93
N SER A 322 4.20 -4.90 4.92
CA SER A 322 4.42 -4.08 6.12
C SER A 322 3.18 -3.29 6.56
N ILE A 323 2.05 -3.51 5.89
CA ILE A 323 0.74 -2.90 6.14
C ILE A 323 -0.37 -3.93 5.87
N ASP A 324 -1.50 -3.80 6.58
CA ASP A 324 -2.73 -4.54 6.28
C ASP A 324 -3.38 -3.95 5.02
N LEU A 325 -3.24 -4.67 3.89
CA LEU A 325 -3.76 -4.22 2.60
C LEU A 325 -5.28 -4.34 2.49
N VAL A 326 -5.91 -5.31 3.16
CA VAL A 326 -7.38 -5.42 3.23
C VAL A 326 -7.95 -4.18 3.92
N SER A 327 -7.40 -3.81 5.07
CA SER A 327 -7.79 -2.58 5.76
C SER A 327 -7.44 -1.32 4.96
N ALA A 328 -6.34 -1.31 4.20
CA ALA A 328 -5.97 -0.19 3.33
C ALA A 328 -7.01 0.02 2.22
N VAL A 329 -7.43 -1.03 1.52
CA VAL A 329 -8.52 -0.95 0.53
C VAL A 329 -9.78 -0.36 1.15
N LYS A 330 -10.19 -0.84 2.33
CA LYS A 330 -11.38 -0.34 3.02
C LYS A 330 -11.28 1.15 3.37
N ARG A 331 -10.10 1.65 3.77
CA ARG A 331 -9.90 3.09 4.04
C ARG A 331 -10.01 3.94 2.78
N GLN A 332 -9.60 3.42 1.63
CA GLN A 332 -9.66 4.14 0.35
C GLN A 332 -11.09 4.25 -0.23
N ARG A 333 -12.04 3.45 0.25
CA ARG A 333 -13.43 3.51 -0.23
C ARG A 333 -14.11 4.85 0.01
N ASP A 334 -13.83 5.52 1.13
CA ASP A 334 -14.39 6.85 1.41
C ASP A 334 -13.96 7.86 0.34
N PHE A 335 -12.72 7.77 -0.13
CA PHE A 335 -12.22 8.57 -1.24
C PHE A 335 -12.87 8.16 -2.57
N THR A 336 -12.90 6.86 -2.89
CA THR A 336 -13.55 6.32 -4.10
C THR A 336 -15.01 6.78 -4.20
N ASN A 337 -15.78 6.72 -3.12
CA ASN A 337 -17.18 7.14 -3.07
C ASN A 337 -17.37 8.62 -3.40
N LYS A 338 -16.44 9.48 -2.97
CA LYS A 338 -16.46 10.91 -3.29
C LYS A 338 -16.07 11.22 -4.74
N MET A 339 -15.45 10.26 -5.44
CA MET A 339 -14.94 10.40 -6.80
C MET A 339 -15.90 9.88 -7.87
N VAL A 340 -16.46 8.68 -7.70
CA VAL A 340 -17.12 7.93 -8.77
C VAL A 340 -18.38 8.61 -9.31
N ASP A 341 -19.19 9.24 -8.45
CA ASP A 341 -20.43 9.93 -8.84
C ASP A 341 -20.28 11.47 -8.87
N ASN A 342 -19.04 11.94 -9.07
CA ASN A 342 -18.72 13.36 -9.00
C ASN A 342 -18.56 13.96 -10.40
N SER A 343 -19.65 14.49 -10.96
CA SER A 343 -19.69 15.10 -12.30
C SER A 343 -18.73 16.30 -12.44
N TRP A 344 -18.45 17.02 -11.35
CA TRP A 344 -17.49 18.12 -11.36
C TRP A 344 -16.06 17.62 -11.55
N ILE A 345 -15.64 16.57 -10.84
CA ILE A 345 -14.31 15.97 -10.99
C ILE A 345 -14.18 15.24 -12.34
N ASN A 346 -15.27 14.68 -12.85
CA ASN A 346 -15.32 14.05 -14.18
C ASN A 346 -15.40 15.06 -15.35
N CYS A 347 -14.85 16.26 -15.17
CA CYS A 347 -14.72 17.27 -16.22
C CYS A 347 -13.24 17.46 -16.60
N MET A 348 -12.90 17.33 -17.89
CA MET A 348 -11.53 17.48 -18.39
C MET A 348 -10.90 18.85 -18.06
N THR A 349 -11.70 19.91 -18.03
CA THR A 349 -11.25 21.25 -17.62
C THR A 349 -10.87 21.29 -16.14
N VAL A 350 -11.67 20.65 -15.28
CA VAL A 350 -11.39 20.54 -13.83
C VAL A 350 -10.12 19.71 -13.62
N GLN A 351 -9.97 18.59 -14.33
CA GLN A 351 -8.78 17.74 -14.25
C GLN A 351 -7.51 18.46 -14.72
N SER A 352 -7.60 19.27 -15.78
CA SER A 352 -6.48 20.12 -16.22
C SER A 352 -6.06 21.12 -15.14
N ASN A 353 -7.03 21.76 -14.49
CA ASN A 353 -6.77 22.65 -13.36
C ASN A 353 -6.22 21.89 -12.14
N ALA A 354 -6.68 20.66 -11.90
CA ALA A 354 -6.23 19.82 -10.80
C ALA A 354 -4.72 19.52 -10.91
N VAL A 355 -4.21 19.26 -12.12
CA VAL A 355 -2.77 19.05 -12.35
C VAL A 355 -1.96 20.31 -11.97
N GLU A 356 -2.41 21.50 -12.40
CA GLU A 356 -1.77 22.77 -12.02
C GLU A 356 -1.82 23.02 -10.50
N ARG A 357 -2.96 22.75 -9.88
CA ARG A 357 -3.18 22.92 -8.44
C ARG A 357 -2.33 21.93 -7.63
N TYR A 358 -2.22 20.69 -8.07
CA TYR A 358 -1.36 19.68 -7.46
C TYR A 358 0.12 20.06 -7.53
N HIS A 359 0.59 20.55 -8.67
CA HIS A 359 1.96 21.05 -8.79
C HIS A 359 2.24 22.19 -7.80
N LYS A 360 1.30 23.14 -7.65
CA LYS A 360 1.40 24.22 -6.65
C LYS A 360 1.33 23.68 -5.22
N PHE A 361 0.46 22.70 -4.95
CA PHE A 361 0.28 22.09 -3.63
C PHE A 361 1.56 21.42 -3.13
N ILE A 362 2.23 20.61 -3.96
CA ILE A 362 3.50 19.98 -3.57
C ILE A 362 4.57 21.03 -3.27
N ASN A 363 4.70 22.06 -4.13
CA ASN A 363 5.64 23.14 -3.87
C ASN A 363 5.31 23.90 -2.57
N LEU A 364 4.04 24.09 -2.24
CA LEU A 364 3.62 24.75 -1.00
C LEU A 364 3.97 23.91 0.24
N GLN A 365 3.85 22.59 0.16
CA GLN A 365 4.29 21.70 1.25
C GLN A 365 5.81 21.76 1.52
N LYS A 366 6.62 22.24 0.56
CA LYS A 366 8.08 22.40 0.71
C LYS A 366 8.40 23.46 1.74
N ASP A 367 7.73 24.60 1.61
CA ASP A 367 8.00 25.80 2.41
C ASP A 367 7.45 25.67 3.83
N TYR A 368 6.54 24.71 4.06
CA TYR A 368 5.86 24.48 5.34
C TYR A 368 5.96 23.01 5.79
N ALA A 369 7.17 22.45 5.81
CA ALA A 369 7.40 21.02 6.07
C ALA A 369 6.88 20.48 7.43
N ARG A 370 6.50 21.35 8.38
CA ARG A 370 5.90 20.98 9.69
C ARG A 370 4.37 21.12 9.73
N THR A 371 3.74 21.63 8.67
CA THR A 371 2.30 21.86 8.60
C THR A 371 1.64 20.74 7.82
N LEU A 372 0.54 20.21 8.35
CA LEU A 372 -0.27 19.22 7.64
C LEU A 372 -1.23 19.96 6.70
N PHE A 373 -1.07 19.74 5.39
CA PHE A 373 -2.00 20.23 4.39
C PHE A 373 -2.92 19.10 3.95
N VAL A 374 -4.23 19.33 4.05
CA VAL A 374 -5.24 18.40 3.53
C VAL A 374 -5.56 18.83 2.10
N PRO A 375 -5.33 17.98 1.08
CA PRO A 375 -5.65 18.31 -0.30
C PRO A 375 -7.18 18.38 -0.51
N THR A 376 -7.64 19.22 -1.44
CA THR A 376 -9.00 19.09 -1.99
C THR A 376 -9.10 17.83 -2.84
N LEU A 377 -10.31 17.35 -3.12
CA LEU A 377 -10.53 16.09 -3.85
C LEU A 377 -9.77 16.03 -5.19
N ASP A 378 -9.83 17.07 -6.00
CA ASP A 378 -9.15 17.12 -7.30
C ASP A 378 -7.62 17.06 -7.19
N ILE A 379 -7.03 17.72 -6.18
CA ILE A 379 -5.60 17.66 -5.87
C ILE A 379 -5.23 16.25 -5.41
N ASP A 380 -6.08 15.63 -4.58
CA ASP A 380 -5.84 14.29 -4.04
C ASP A 380 -5.94 13.22 -5.14
N LEU A 381 -6.85 13.37 -6.11
CA LEU A 381 -6.88 12.54 -7.32
C LEU A 381 -5.56 12.62 -8.11
N ALA A 382 -5.06 13.84 -8.35
CA ALA A 382 -3.77 14.01 -9.03
C ALA A 382 -2.62 13.40 -8.23
N TRP A 383 -2.65 13.53 -6.90
CA TRP A 383 -1.65 12.95 -6.01
C TRP A 383 -1.68 11.42 -6.03
N HIS A 384 -2.85 10.80 -5.87
CA HIS A 384 -3.02 9.35 -5.97
C HIS A 384 -2.54 8.83 -7.34
N THR A 385 -2.89 9.53 -8.43
CA THR A 385 -2.42 9.19 -9.78
C THR A 385 -0.90 9.20 -9.89
N HIS A 386 -0.23 10.16 -9.26
CA HIS A 386 1.23 10.20 -9.21
C HIS A 386 1.81 9.02 -8.42
N MET A 387 1.23 8.67 -7.26
CA MET A 387 1.70 7.57 -6.41
C MET A 387 1.59 6.19 -7.08
N LEU A 388 0.71 6.01 -8.07
CA LEU A 388 0.67 4.82 -8.93
C LEU A 388 1.91 4.63 -9.81
N HIS A 389 2.83 5.61 -9.81
CA HIS A 389 4.14 5.55 -10.45
C HIS A 389 5.24 5.72 -9.39
N PRO A 390 5.50 4.71 -8.55
CA PRO A 390 6.28 4.86 -7.31
C PRO A 390 7.69 5.45 -7.53
N SER A 391 8.34 5.05 -8.63
CA SER A 391 9.66 5.56 -9.04
C SER A 391 9.65 7.05 -9.35
N LEU A 392 8.69 7.46 -10.18
CA LEU A 392 8.56 8.84 -10.64
C LEU A 392 8.16 9.71 -9.46
N TYR A 393 7.14 9.30 -8.71
CA TYR A 393 6.71 9.99 -7.49
C TYR A 393 7.84 10.18 -6.47
N ARG A 394 8.63 9.13 -6.21
CA ARG A 394 9.79 9.21 -5.32
C ARG A 394 10.85 10.17 -5.84
N ASN A 395 11.18 10.11 -7.13
CA ASN A 395 12.16 11.01 -7.75
C ASN A 395 11.68 12.46 -7.72
N PHE A 396 10.40 12.70 -8.07
CA PHE A 396 9.76 14.00 -8.04
C PHE A 396 9.80 14.62 -6.65
N THR A 397 9.32 13.89 -5.64
CA THR A 397 9.26 14.39 -4.26
C THR A 397 10.67 14.59 -3.69
N ASN A 398 11.62 13.70 -3.93
CA ASN A 398 13.01 13.93 -3.52
C ASN A 398 13.62 15.17 -4.20
N LYS A 399 13.40 15.35 -5.50
CA LYS A 399 13.92 16.50 -6.25
C LYS A 399 13.34 17.83 -5.77
N HIS A 400 12.04 17.90 -5.52
CA HIS A 400 11.36 19.15 -5.20
C HIS A 400 11.32 19.45 -3.70
N MET A 401 11.30 18.41 -2.86
CA MET A 401 11.05 18.49 -1.41
C MET A 401 12.23 18.06 -0.55
N GLY A 402 13.25 17.42 -1.15
CA GLY A 402 14.34 16.78 -0.41
C GLY A 402 13.93 15.53 0.38
N ARG A 403 12.66 15.10 0.24
CA ARG A 403 12.10 13.94 0.92
C ARG A 403 10.90 13.38 0.19
N MET A 404 10.62 12.11 0.41
CA MET A 404 9.36 11.48 -0.02
C MET A 404 8.21 11.91 0.90
N ILE A 405 7.09 12.32 0.32
CA ILE A 405 5.90 12.69 1.09
C ILE A 405 5.03 11.43 1.27
N ASN A 406 4.66 11.15 2.52
CA ASN A 406 3.72 10.08 2.81
C ASN A 406 2.28 10.55 2.56
N HIS A 407 1.44 9.65 2.08
CA HIS A 407 -0.01 9.82 2.09
C HIS A 407 -0.55 9.00 3.26
N ASP A 408 -1.11 9.68 4.26
CA ASP A 408 -1.67 9.02 5.45
C ASP A 408 -3.18 9.17 5.44
N ASP A 409 -3.84 8.15 4.91
CA ASP A 409 -5.30 8.05 4.80
C ASP A 409 -5.99 7.83 6.16
N THR A 410 -5.25 7.60 7.24
CA THR A 410 -5.82 7.44 8.59
C THR A 410 -6.16 8.78 9.26
N LEU A 411 -5.59 9.89 8.78
CA LEU A 411 -5.79 11.22 9.36
C LEU A 411 -7.20 11.78 9.09
N ALA A 412 -7.89 11.28 8.05
CA ALA A 412 -9.25 11.69 7.71
C ALA A 412 -10.31 11.30 8.76
N LYS A 413 -9.97 10.45 9.74
CA LYS A 413 -10.91 9.95 10.77
C LYS A 413 -10.81 10.62 12.14
N LYS A 414 -10.00 11.68 12.28
CA LYS A 414 -10.00 12.52 13.48
C LYS A 414 -10.89 13.74 13.27
N THR A 415 -12.20 13.53 13.25
CA THR A 415 -13.22 14.59 13.35
C THR A 415 -14.06 14.38 14.58
#